data_AF-A0A6I9PWX8-F1
#
_entry.id   AF-A0A6I9PWX8-F1
#
_cell.length_a   1.000
_cell.length_b   1.000
_cell.length_c   1.000
_cell.angle_alpha   90.00
_cell.angle_beta   90.00
_cell.angle_gamma   90.00
#
_symmetry.space_group_name_H-M   'P 1'
#
loop_
_entity.id
_entity.type
_entity.pdbx_description
1 polymer ?
#
loop_
_entity_poly.entity_id
_entity_poly.type
_entity_poly.pdbx_seq_one_letter_code
_entity_poly.pdbx_strand_id
1 'polypeptide(L)'
;MFASPRRDFHSHHSGPRKPGCAYEVGVVLRPREDPREPKVWRSTVAPDVDRSEESVASQPVHPHRALHTDTSQHMEKNSFFVVTNVLMTKNQKQGKCPEVPLKGSLCRTDKDCEKGGWDQQSHGIKTGSCVKFDVLRKTCEVSAWCPVETKRSPPRPALLAAAENFTVLIKNNIRFPAFNYIRRNILPNMNDAYLRSCQRGGDPLCPIFRLGDVVREAGEKFSEMAVELGIKYC
;
A
#
# COMPACT_ATOMS: atom_id res chain seq x y z
N MET A 1 -7.40 -42.81 43.37
CA MET A 1 -8.30 -41.78 43.90
C MET A 1 -7.47 -40.49 43.98
N PHE A 2 -7.66 -39.42 43.22
CA PHE A 2 -8.88 -38.73 42.78
C PHE A 2 -8.67 -38.01 41.43
N ALA A 3 -9.78 -37.53 40.88
CA ALA A 3 -10.02 -37.10 39.51
C ALA A 3 -9.47 -35.71 39.12
N SER A 4 -9.47 -35.47 37.79
CA SER A 4 -9.22 -34.20 37.08
C SER A 4 -10.10 -33.02 37.55
N PRO A 5 -9.68 -31.79 37.20
CA PRO A 5 -10.58 -30.76 36.71
C PRO A 5 -10.28 -30.37 35.25
N ARG A 6 -11.36 -30.26 34.47
CA ARG A 6 -11.42 -29.62 33.15
C ARG A 6 -10.98 -28.16 33.26
N ARG A 7 -10.28 -27.64 32.24
CA ARG A 7 -10.28 -26.20 31.93
C ARG A 7 -11.04 -26.01 30.64
N ASP A 8 -12.22 -25.43 30.77
CA ASP A 8 -13.02 -24.95 29.65
C ASP A 8 -12.26 -23.81 28.94
N PHE A 9 -11.93 -24.02 27.67
CA PHE A 9 -11.45 -22.96 26.78
C PHE A 9 -12.69 -22.33 26.13
N HIS A 10 -13.24 -21.29 26.75
CA HIS A 10 -14.21 -20.42 26.09
C HIS A 10 -13.48 -19.66 24.97
N SER A 11 -13.66 -20.10 23.73
CA SER A 11 -13.27 -19.34 22.54
C SER A 11 -14.22 -18.14 22.39
N HIS A 12 -13.82 -16.97 22.88
CA HIS A 12 -14.35 -15.71 22.37
C HIS A 12 -13.77 -15.51 20.96
N HIS A 13 -14.49 -16.00 19.94
CA HIS A 13 -14.25 -15.64 18.55
C HIS A 13 -14.72 -14.21 18.29
N SER A 14 -13.88 -13.25 18.67
CA SER A 14 -13.93 -11.89 18.14
C SER A 14 -12.53 -11.52 17.66
N GLY A 15 -12.09 -12.23 16.60
CA GLY A 15 -10.94 -11.82 15.80
C GLY A 15 -11.33 -10.69 14.82
N PRO A 16 -10.39 -9.83 14.43
CA PRO A 16 -10.68 -8.58 13.73
C PRO A 16 -11.30 -8.84 12.35
N ARG A 17 -12.43 -8.19 12.10
CA ARG A 17 -13.05 -8.10 10.77
C ARG A 17 -12.12 -7.30 9.86
N LYS A 18 -11.31 -7.97 9.03
CA LYS A 18 -10.68 -7.31 7.87
C LYS A 18 -11.76 -7.11 6.79
N PRO A 19 -12.04 -5.89 6.31
CA PRO A 19 -12.83 -5.71 5.10
C PRO A 19 -12.07 -6.33 3.90
N GLY A 20 -12.78 -6.64 2.82
CA GLY A 20 -12.25 -7.40 1.67
C GLY A 20 -10.86 -6.96 1.19
N CYS A 21 -10.07 -7.90 0.71
CA CYS A 21 -8.69 -7.62 0.27
C CYS A 21 -8.73 -6.82 -1.03
N ALA A 22 -8.11 -5.65 -1.03
CA ALA A 22 -7.77 -4.88 -2.21
C ALA A 22 -6.25 -4.72 -2.26
N TYR A 23 -5.67 -4.88 -3.43
CA TYR A 23 -4.25 -4.58 -3.64
C TYR A 23 -4.13 -3.20 -4.26
N GLU A 24 -3.48 -2.31 -3.53
CA GLU A 24 -3.17 -0.97 -3.99
C GLU A 24 -1.80 -0.96 -4.65
N VAL A 25 -1.77 -0.45 -5.87
CA VAL A 25 -0.56 -0.09 -6.59
C VAL A 25 -0.48 1.43 -6.50
N GLY A 26 0.68 1.94 -6.15
CA GLY A 26 0.86 3.37 -6.00
C GLY A 26 2.31 3.79 -6.03
N VAL A 27 2.50 5.08 -6.24
CA VAL A 27 3.80 5.72 -6.26
C VAL A 27 4.11 6.17 -4.83
N VAL A 28 5.24 5.69 -4.30
CA VAL A 28 5.80 6.19 -3.04
C VAL A 28 6.80 7.29 -3.38
N LEU A 29 6.60 8.47 -2.80
CA LEU A 29 7.56 9.57 -2.93
C LEU A 29 8.25 9.79 -1.58
N ARG A 30 9.58 9.73 -1.60
CA ARG A 30 10.47 9.98 -0.46
C ARG A 30 11.49 11.06 -0.81
N PRO A 31 11.87 11.94 0.14
CA PRO A 31 13.04 12.77 0.01
C PRO A 31 14.27 11.90 -0.28
N ARG A 32 15.18 12.42 -1.10
CA ARG A 32 16.44 11.75 -1.39
C ARG A 32 17.37 11.86 -0.18
N GLU A 33 17.81 10.72 0.35
CA GLU A 33 18.67 10.66 1.55
C GLU A 33 20.14 11.07 1.29
N ASP A 34 20.69 10.87 0.07
CA ASP A 34 22.03 11.33 -0.33
C ASP A 34 22.08 11.93 -1.75
N PRO A 35 22.51 13.20 -1.92
CA PRO A 35 22.73 13.84 -3.23
C PRO A 35 23.81 13.19 -4.11
N ARG A 36 24.72 12.38 -3.54
CA ARG A 36 25.89 11.81 -4.25
C ARG A 36 25.69 10.37 -4.73
N GLU A 37 24.60 9.71 -4.38
CA GLU A 37 24.35 8.35 -4.88
C GLU A 37 24.01 8.34 -6.39
N PRO A 38 24.53 7.39 -7.18
CA PRO A 38 24.07 7.20 -8.56
C PRO A 38 22.59 6.80 -8.58
N LYS A 39 21.89 7.11 -9.68
CA LYS A 39 20.47 6.77 -9.93
C LYS A 39 20.27 5.24 -10.01
N VAL A 40 20.45 4.53 -8.91
CA VAL A 40 20.36 3.07 -8.81
C VAL A 40 19.47 2.75 -7.62
N TRP A 41 18.26 2.29 -7.93
CA TRP A 41 17.28 1.83 -6.96
C TRP A 41 17.84 0.65 -6.16
N ARG A 42 17.92 0.78 -4.83
CA ARG A 42 18.15 -0.36 -3.93
C ARG A 42 17.00 -0.43 -2.93
N SER A 43 16.33 -1.59 -2.86
CA SER A 43 15.40 -1.92 -1.79
C SER A 43 16.23 -2.27 -0.54
N THR A 44 16.49 -1.29 0.31
CA THR A 44 17.17 -1.53 1.58
C THR A 44 16.15 -1.58 2.71
N VAL A 45 16.12 -2.71 3.43
CA VAL A 45 15.56 -2.82 4.77
C VAL A 45 16.35 -1.86 5.65
N ALA A 46 15.64 -0.96 6.33
CA ALA A 46 16.22 0.09 7.16
C ALA A 46 17.18 -0.50 8.21
N PRO A 47 18.44 -0.04 8.29
CA PRO A 47 19.16 0.01 9.54
C PRO A 47 18.90 1.36 10.23
N ASP A 48 18.71 1.30 11.54
CA ASP A 48 18.56 2.46 12.43
C ASP A 48 19.74 3.43 12.27
N VAL A 49 19.46 4.67 11.83
CA VAL A 49 20.34 5.83 12.02
C VAL A 49 19.51 7.04 12.41
N ASP A 50 19.79 7.53 13.61
CA ASP A 50 19.31 8.77 14.21
C ASP A 50 19.74 10.00 13.37
N ARG A 51 18.77 10.72 12.80
CA ARG A 51 19.02 11.99 12.07
C ARG A 51 17.76 12.87 12.02
N SER A 52 17.87 14.04 12.65
CA SER A 52 17.04 15.26 12.55
C SER A 52 15.54 15.11 12.25
N GLU A 53 14.68 15.59 13.16
CA GLU A 53 13.23 15.72 12.94
C GLU A 53 12.91 16.69 11.78
N GLU A 54 12.98 16.20 10.55
CA GLU A 54 12.27 16.75 9.40
C GLU A 54 10.80 16.37 9.55
N SER A 55 9.91 17.36 9.49
CA SER A 55 8.46 17.17 9.47
C SER A 55 7.95 17.56 8.09
N VAL A 56 7.91 16.60 7.16
CA VAL A 56 7.27 16.80 5.85
C VAL A 56 5.79 16.46 5.99
N ALA A 57 4.94 17.48 5.88
CA ALA A 57 3.49 17.31 5.84
C ALA A 57 2.99 17.58 4.41
N SER A 58 2.36 16.56 3.82
CA SER A 58 1.75 16.59 2.47
C SER A 58 0.23 16.62 2.59
N GLN A 59 -0.46 17.55 1.93
CA GLN A 59 -1.93 17.62 1.89
C GLN A 59 -2.41 17.71 0.43
N PRO A 60 -3.34 16.85 -0.03
CA PRO A 60 -3.97 16.98 -1.34
C PRO A 60 -4.92 18.19 -1.35
N VAL A 61 -4.90 18.97 -2.43
CA VAL A 61 -5.81 20.12 -2.61
C VAL A 61 -6.50 19.96 -3.96
N HIS A 62 -7.79 19.60 -4.00
CA HIS A 62 -8.80 20.03 -4.99
C HIS A 62 -10.19 19.39 -4.79
N PRO A 63 -11.28 20.00 -5.34
CA PRO A 63 -12.67 19.71 -4.98
C PRO A 63 -13.38 18.82 -6.00
N HIS A 64 -13.90 17.69 -5.52
CA HIS A 64 -15.16 17.01 -5.87
C HIS A 64 -15.01 15.47 -5.82
N ARG A 65 -15.92 14.89 -5.03
CA ARG A 65 -16.32 13.48 -4.93
C ARG A 65 -15.29 12.49 -4.35
N ALA A 66 -15.27 12.46 -3.02
CA ALA A 66 -15.12 11.26 -2.17
C ALA A 66 -14.09 10.19 -2.60
N LEU A 67 -12.87 10.60 -2.91
CA LEU A 67 -11.67 9.74 -2.84
C LEU A 67 -10.65 10.26 -1.81
N HIS A 68 -11.02 11.26 -1.00
CA HIS A 68 -10.10 11.99 -0.13
C HIS A 68 -9.57 11.19 1.07
N THR A 69 -10.20 10.06 1.43
CA THR A 69 -9.85 9.31 2.65
C THR A 69 -9.12 8.00 2.39
N ASP A 70 -9.03 7.52 1.13
CA ASP A 70 -8.46 6.19 0.85
C ASP A 70 -7.02 6.25 0.33
N THR A 71 -6.55 7.36 -0.25
CA THR A 71 -5.19 7.44 -0.79
C THR A 71 -4.11 7.65 0.25
N SER A 72 -4.45 7.84 1.53
CA SER A 72 -3.50 8.22 2.59
C SER A 72 -3.38 7.17 3.70
N GLN A 73 -3.53 5.89 3.38
CA GLN A 73 -3.61 4.84 4.40
C GLN A 73 -2.30 4.58 5.18
N HIS A 74 -1.15 5.14 4.77
CA HIS A 74 0.08 5.11 5.56
C HIS A 74 0.85 6.45 5.43
N MET A 75 0.69 7.36 6.38
CA MET A 75 1.64 8.48 6.54
C MET A 75 2.86 7.96 7.32
N GLU A 76 3.87 7.48 6.61
CA GLU A 76 5.20 7.38 7.21
C GLU A 76 5.74 8.80 7.43
N LYS A 77 6.60 8.99 8.44
CA LYS A 77 7.31 10.27 8.58
C LYS A 77 8.14 10.49 7.31
N ASN A 78 7.96 11.64 6.67
CA ASN A 78 8.69 12.05 5.47
C ASN A 78 8.46 11.18 4.23
N SER A 79 7.29 10.54 4.10
CA SER A 79 6.86 9.95 2.84
C SER A 79 5.36 10.09 2.66
N PHE A 80 4.91 9.93 1.41
CA PHE A 80 3.50 9.73 1.14
C PHE A 80 3.31 8.74 0.00
N PHE A 81 2.21 8.02 0.07
CA PHE A 81 1.79 7.05 -0.94
C PHE A 81 0.64 7.62 -1.74
N VAL A 82 0.66 7.43 -3.06
CA VAL A 82 -0.45 7.82 -3.95
C VAL A 82 -0.90 6.59 -4.71
N VAL A 83 -2.14 6.16 -4.47
CA VAL A 83 -2.74 5.03 -5.19
C VAL A 83 -2.93 5.41 -6.67
N THR A 84 -2.39 4.59 -7.57
CA THR A 84 -2.46 4.76 -9.03
C THR A 84 -3.19 3.62 -9.74
N ASN A 85 -3.25 2.44 -9.12
CA ASN A 85 -3.99 1.30 -9.65
C ASN A 85 -4.56 0.46 -8.50
N VAL A 86 -5.61 -0.30 -8.77
CA VAL A 86 -6.23 -1.17 -7.77
C VAL A 86 -6.61 -2.50 -8.41
N LEU A 87 -6.28 -3.60 -7.73
CA LEU A 87 -6.89 -4.90 -7.98
C LEU A 87 -7.95 -5.16 -6.91
N MET A 88 -9.19 -5.32 -7.33
CA MET A 88 -10.34 -5.51 -6.43
C MET A 88 -10.97 -6.88 -6.64
N THR A 89 -11.05 -7.68 -5.59
CA THR A 89 -11.85 -8.91 -5.56
C THR A 89 -13.24 -8.59 -4.97
N LYS A 90 -14.24 -8.42 -5.84
CA LYS A 90 -15.60 -8.01 -5.41
C LYS A 90 -16.35 -9.14 -4.69
N ASN A 91 -17.31 -8.75 -3.85
CA ASN A 91 -18.26 -9.65 -3.18
C ASN A 91 -17.61 -10.70 -2.28
N GLN A 92 -16.44 -10.39 -1.70
CA GLN A 92 -15.82 -11.27 -0.73
C GLN A 92 -16.68 -11.38 0.53
N LYS A 93 -16.93 -12.62 0.95
CA LYS A 93 -17.57 -12.98 2.21
C LYS A 93 -16.76 -14.06 2.90
N GLN A 94 -16.76 -14.08 4.23
CA GLN A 94 -16.19 -15.21 4.95
C GLN A 94 -16.94 -16.49 4.57
N GLY A 95 -16.18 -17.52 4.19
CA GLY A 95 -16.74 -18.77 3.75
C GLY A 95 -15.68 -19.80 3.45
N LYS A 96 -16.11 -20.86 2.76
CA LYS A 96 -15.24 -21.91 2.27
C LYS A 96 -15.24 -21.89 0.75
N CYS A 97 -14.06 -21.94 0.16
CA CYS A 97 -13.90 -21.93 -1.29
C CYS A 97 -12.60 -22.67 -1.67
N PRO A 98 -12.50 -23.15 -2.92
CA PRO A 98 -11.28 -23.77 -3.40
C PRO A 98 -10.13 -22.75 -3.42
N GLU A 99 -8.97 -23.16 -2.92
CA GLU A 99 -7.73 -22.38 -2.96
C GLU A 99 -7.29 -22.16 -4.43
N VAL A 100 -6.67 -21.01 -4.71
CA VAL A 100 -6.15 -20.71 -6.04
C VAL A 100 -4.83 -21.47 -6.22
N PRO A 101 -4.68 -22.30 -7.27
CA PRO A 101 -3.49 -23.13 -7.43
C PRO A 101 -2.25 -22.26 -7.70
N LEU A 102 -1.42 -22.10 -6.67
CA LEU A 102 -0.15 -21.39 -6.72
C LEU A 102 0.95 -22.42 -7.01
N LYS A 103 1.61 -22.31 -8.17
CA LYS A 103 2.72 -23.20 -8.57
C LYS A 103 2.40 -24.71 -8.48
N GLY A 104 1.15 -25.10 -8.78
CA GLY A 104 0.79 -26.53 -8.88
C GLY A 104 0.28 -27.19 -7.59
N SER A 105 -0.24 -26.43 -6.62
CA SER A 105 -0.94 -26.95 -5.43
C SER A 105 -2.29 -27.61 -5.73
N LEU A 106 -2.29 -28.61 -6.62
CA LEU A 106 -3.45 -29.43 -6.94
C LEU A 106 -3.56 -30.58 -5.93
N CYS A 107 -4.78 -30.90 -5.52
CA CYS A 107 -5.06 -32.10 -4.74
C CYS A 107 -5.72 -33.15 -5.64
N ARG A 108 -5.57 -34.43 -5.30
CA ARG A 108 -6.31 -35.54 -5.91
C ARG A 108 -7.36 -36.07 -4.95
N THR A 109 -7.02 -36.14 -3.67
CA THR A 109 -7.86 -36.66 -2.58
C THR A 109 -7.79 -35.76 -1.35
N ASP A 110 -8.75 -35.91 -0.43
CA ASP A 110 -8.81 -35.14 0.82
C ASP A 110 -7.56 -35.31 1.68
N LYS A 111 -6.85 -36.43 1.57
CA LYS A 111 -5.59 -36.68 2.30
C LYS A 111 -4.45 -35.76 1.88
N ASP A 112 -4.52 -35.19 0.68
CA ASP A 112 -3.52 -34.23 0.19
C ASP A 112 -3.71 -32.86 0.86
N CYS A 113 -4.83 -32.65 1.55
CA CYS A 113 -5.19 -31.42 2.24
C CYS A 113 -5.09 -31.62 3.75
N GLU A 114 -4.03 -31.11 4.35
CA GLU A 114 -3.86 -31.15 5.81
C GLU A 114 -4.87 -30.21 6.49
N LYS A 115 -5.79 -30.77 7.28
CA LYS A 115 -6.78 -29.99 8.02
C LYS A 115 -6.11 -29.11 9.07
N GLY A 116 -6.45 -27.81 9.06
CA GLY A 116 -5.81 -26.81 9.92
C GLY A 116 -4.47 -26.33 9.38
N GLY A 117 -3.96 -26.92 8.30
CA GLY A 117 -2.74 -26.49 7.64
C GLY A 117 -2.89 -25.09 7.06
N TRP A 118 -1.83 -24.29 7.21
CA TRP A 118 -1.69 -22.98 6.59
C TRP A 118 -0.24 -22.83 6.14
N ASP A 119 -0.01 -22.08 5.08
CA ASP A 119 1.32 -21.71 4.60
C ASP A 119 1.33 -20.22 4.23
N GLN A 120 2.50 -19.61 4.12
CA GLN A 120 2.62 -18.17 3.84
C GLN A 120 1.97 -17.74 2.50
N GLN A 121 1.71 -18.69 1.61
CA GLN A 121 1.14 -18.43 0.30
C GLN A 121 -0.35 -18.83 0.21
N SER A 122 -0.88 -19.48 1.24
CA SER A 122 -2.30 -19.84 1.36
C SER A 122 -3.13 -18.60 1.68
N HIS A 123 -4.32 -18.50 1.10
CA HIS A 123 -5.22 -17.38 1.36
C HIS A 123 -6.12 -17.62 2.58
N GLY A 124 -6.06 -18.82 3.16
CA GLY A 124 -6.76 -19.17 4.39
C GLY A 124 -6.30 -20.48 5.00
N ILE A 125 -7.08 -20.97 5.97
CA ILE A 125 -6.79 -22.23 6.68
C ILE A 125 -7.45 -23.40 5.94
N LYS A 126 -6.68 -24.44 5.62
CA LYS A 126 -7.17 -25.63 4.92
C LYS A 126 -8.19 -26.40 5.76
N THR A 127 -9.33 -26.75 5.17
CA THR A 127 -10.40 -27.48 5.86
C THR A 127 -10.16 -28.99 5.92
N GLY A 128 -9.26 -29.48 5.05
CA GLY A 128 -8.97 -30.90 4.85
C GLY A 128 -9.70 -31.53 3.66
N SER A 129 -10.51 -30.76 2.92
CA SER A 129 -11.28 -31.27 1.77
C SER A 129 -10.60 -30.93 0.45
N CYS A 130 -10.59 -31.86 -0.51
CA CYS A 130 -10.14 -31.67 -1.88
C CYS A 130 -11.32 -31.43 -2.81
N VAL A 131 -11.54 -30.17 -3.19
CA VAL A 131 -12.72 -29.72 -3.94
C VAL A 131 -12.38 -29.34 -5.37
N LYS A 132 -13.38 -29.34 -6.26
CA LYS A 132 -13.19 -28.88 -7.64
C LYS A 132 -12.94 -27.38 -7.66
N PHE A 133 -11.83 -26.95 -8.24
CA PHE A 133 -11.53 -25.55 -8.54
C PHE A 133 -12.07 -25.17 -9.93
N ASP A 134 -11.87 -26.07 -10.90
CA ASP A 134 -12.27 -25.92 -12.31
C ASP A 134 -12.62 -27.30 -12.88
N VAL A 135 -13.05 -27.39 -14.15
CA VAL A 135 -13.50 -28.63 -14.79
C VAL A 135 -12.46 -29.76 -14.67
N LEU A 136 -11.17 -29.42 -14.83
CA LEU A 136 -10.06 -30.38 -14.85
C LEU A 136 -9.20 -30.37 -13.57
N ARG A 137 -9.43 -29.45 -12.64
CA ARG A 137 -8.50 -29.19 -11.53
C ARG A 137 -9.22 -29.22 -10.19
N LYS A 138 -8.60 -29.88 -9.21
CA LYS A 138 -9.03 -29.87 -7.81
C LYS A 138 -7.95 -29.21 -6.94
N THR A 139 -8.38 -28.45 -5.95
CA THR A 139 -7.50 -27.80 -4.95
C THR A 139 -8.10 -27.97 -3.56
N CYS A 140 -7.28 -27.73 -2.55
CA CYS A 140 -7.75 -27.79 -1.17
C CYS A 140 -8.77 -26.69 -0.91
N GLU A 141 -9.84 -27.02 -0.20
CA GLU A 141 -10.79 -26.04 0.32
C GLU A 141 -10.15 -25.28 1.50
N VAL A 142 -10.30 -23.96 1.49
CA VAL A 142 -9.83 -23.09 2.56
C VAL A 142 -10.99 -22.31 3.18
N SER A 143 -10.88 -22.06 4.49
CA SER A 143 -11.73 -21.09 5.18
C SER A 143 -11.06 -19.72 5.08
N ALA A 144 -11.64 -18.84 4.26
CA ALA A 144 -11.05 -17.57 3.85
C ALA A 144 -12.13 -16.53 3.50
N TRP A 145 -11.70 -15.35 3.04
CA TRP A 145 -12.57 -14.43 2.31
C TRP A 145 -12.77 -14.93 0.87
N CYS A 146 -13.99 -15.36 0.57
CA CYS A 146 -14.37 -16.00 -0.68
C CYS A 146 -15.19 -15.07 -1.58
N PRO A 147 -14.91 -14.98 -2.90
CA PRO A 147 -13.90 -15.75 -3.61
C PRO A 147 -12.48 -15.30 -3.25
N VAL A 148 -11.55 -16.26 -3.17
CA VAL A 148 -10.13 -15.98 -2.97
C VAL A 148 -9.61 -15.12 -4.12
N GLU A 149 -8.68 -14.21 -3.81
CA GLU A 149 -8.03 -13.43 -4.85
C GLU A 149 -7.25 -14.32 -5.82
N THR A 150 -7.56 -14.18 -7.10
CA THR A 150 -6.77 -14.81 -8.15
C THR A 150 -5.62 -13.90 -8.55
N LYS A 151 -4.42 -14.46 -8.76
CA LYS A 151 -3.30 -13.72 -9.36
C LYS A 151 -3.71 -13.16 -10.72
N ARG A 152 -3.88 -11.84 -10.79
CA ARG A 152 -4.14 -11.10 -12.03
C ARG A 152 -3.09 -9.99 -12.15
N SER A 153 -2.69 -9.68 -13.37
CA SER A 153 -1.89 -8.49 -13.61
C SER A 153 -2.75 -7.24 -13.38
N PRO A 154 -2.23 -6.19 -12.75
CA PRO A 154 -2.90 -4.90 -12.68
C PRO A 154 -3.34 -4.42 -14.07
N PRO A 155 -4.48 -3.72 -14.19
CA PRO A 155 -4.94 -3.17 -15.45
C PRO A 155 -3.90 -2.26 -16.11
N ARG A 156 -3.83 -2.33 -17.45
CA ARG A 156 -3.06 -1.41 -18.29
C ARG A 156 -3.99 -0.75 -19.31
N PRO A 157 -4.08 0.60 -19.36
CA PRO A 157 -3.39 1.56 -18.51
C PRO A 157 -3.89 1.54 -17.05
N ALA A 158 -3.13 2.17 -16.15
CA ALA A 158 -3.49 2.27 -14.74
C ALA A 158 -4.85 2.96 -14.54
N LEU A 159 -5.67 2.44 -13.62
CA LEU A 159 -7.04 2.93 -13.39
C LEU A 159 -7.08 4.41 -12.96
N LEU A 160 -6.10 4.86 -12.20
CA LEU A 160 -6.01 6.24 -11.70
C LEU A 160 -4.88 7.00 -12.40
N ALA A 161 -4.76 6.87 -13.73
CA ALA A 161 -3.79 7.62 -14.52
C ALA A 161 -3.89 9.15 -14.33
N ALA A 162 -5.08 9.67 -13.99
CA ALA A 162 -5.29 11.08 -13.67
C ALA A 162 -4.46 11.57 -12.47
N ALA A 163 -3.96 10.66 -11.62
CA ALA A 163 -3.09 10.99 -10.48
C ALA A 163 -1.79 11.67 -10.92
N GLU A 164 -1.36 11.51 -12.17
CA GLU A 164 -0.21 12.24 -12.74
C GLU A 164 -0.36 13.77 -12.59
N ASN A 165 -1.61 14.26 -12.62
CA ASN A 165 -1.94 15.67 -12.52
C ASN A 165 -2.25 16.13 -11.10
N PHE A 166 -2.15 15.26 -10.11
CA PHE A 166 -2.32 15.66 -8.72
C PHE A 166 -1.15 16.54 -8.28
N THR A 167 -1.44 17.43 -7.34
CA THR A 167 -0.46 18.33 -6.77
C THR A 167 -0.28 18.04 -5.29
N VAL A 168 0.97 18.10 -4.83
CA VAL A 168 1.34 17.97 -3.43
C VAL A 168 1.97 19.26 -2.94
N LEU A 169 1.44 19.80 -1.84
CA LEU A 169 2.09 20.87 -1.08
C LEU A 169 3.05 20.23 -0.08
N ILE A 170 4.35 20.53 -0.21
CA ILE A 170 5.37 20.06 0.74
C ILE A 170 5.66 21.17 1.73
N LYS A 171 5.30 20.97 3.00
CA LYS A 171 5.67 21.85 4.11
C LYS A 171 6.93 21.29 4.76
N ASN A 172 8.03 22.03 4.73
CA ASN A 172 9.27 21.66 5.40
C ASN A 172 9.63 22.75 6.44
N ASN A 173 9.99 22.31 7.65
CA ASN A 173 10.38 23.15 8.76
C ASN A 173 11.67 22.61 9.38
N ILE A 174 12.75 23.39 9.32
CA ILE A 174 14.05 23.05 9.89
C ILE A 174 14.30 23.87 11.16
N ARG A 175 14.87 23.20 12.16
CA ARG A 175 15.28 23.81 13.43
C ARG A 175 16.74 23.52 13.70
N PHE A 176 17.49 24.54 14.08
CA PHE A 176 18.84 24.43 14.60
C PHE A 176 18.81 24.81 16.09
N PRO A 177 18.65 23.83 17.00
CA PRO A 177 18.46 24.11 18.43
C PRO A 177 19.62 24.86 19.06
N ALA A 178 20.86 24.51 18.67
CA ALA A 178 22.08 25.15 19.17
C ALA A 178 22.13 26.66 18.92
N PHE A 179 21.46 27.14 17.86
CA PHE A 179 21.41 28.56 17.49
C PHE A 179 20.04 29.19 17.74
N ASN A 180 19.11 28.45 18.35
CA ASN A 180 17.71 28.84 18.50
C ASN A 180 17.08 29.39 17.19
N TYR A 181 17.42 28.76 16.06
CA TYR A 181 17.06 29.26 14.73
C TYR A 181 16.11 28.30 14.03
N ILE A 182 15.01 28.83 13.48
CA ILE A 182 13.97 28.06 12.79
C ILE A 182 13.72 28.67 11.41
N ARG A 183 13.61 27.83 10.39
CA ARG A 183 13.29 28.22 9.01
C ARG A 183 12.29 27.27 8.38
N ARG A 184 11.49 27.82 7.47
CA ARG A 184 10.47 27.11 6.69
C ARG A 184 10.68 27.37 5.21
N ASN A 185 10.29 26.42 4.37
CA ASN A 185 10.32 26.60 2.93
C ASN A 185 9.21 27.56 2.43
N ILE A 186 8.10 27.68 3.17
CA ILE A 186 7.07 28.70 2.91
C ILE A 186 7.46 29.98 3.64
N LEU A 187 7.89 30.97 2.87
CA LEU A 187 8.37 32.25 3.38
C LEU A 187 7.21 33.15 3.85
N PRO A 188 7.43 34.09 4.80
CA PRO A 188 6.36 34.96 5.30
C PRO A 188 5.67 35.83 4.24
N ASN A 189 6.36 36.13 3.14
CA ASN A 189 5.81 36.90 2.01
C ASN A 189 5.00 36.04 1.02
N MET A 190 5.02 34.71 1.16
CA MET A 190 4.21 33.79 0.37
C MET A 190 2.83 33.66 1.00
N ASN A 191 1.88 34.46 0.51
CA ASN A 191 0.51 34.47 0.97
C ASN A 191 -0.36 33.39 0.28
N ASP A 192 -1.62 33.27 0.70
CA ASP A 192 -2.56 32.31 0.11
C ASP A 192 -2.80 32.55 -1.38
N ALA A 193 -2.76 33.80 -1.84
CA ALA A 193 -2.95 34.13 -3.25
C ALA A 193 -1.80 33.58 -4.11
N TYR A 194 -0.56 33.70 -3.61
CA TYR A 194 0.61 33.07 -4.18
C TYR A 194 0.48 31.54 -4.20
N LEU A 195 0.16 30.92 -3.06
CA LEU A 195 0.04 29.45 -2.98
C LEU A 195 -1.08 28.87 -3.86
N ARG A 196 -2.11 29.64 -4.20
CA ARG A 196 -3.18 29.18 -5.11
C ARG A 196 -2.79 29.21 -6.58
N SER A 197 -1.78 30.01 -6.96
CA SER A 197 -1.46 30.31 -8.35
C SER A 197 -0.04 29.94 -8.77
N CYS A 198 0.88 29.76 -7.82
CA CYS A 198 2.26 29.43 -8.12
C CYS A 198 2.38 28.06 -8.79
N GLN A 199 3.35 27.93 -9.69
CA GLN A 199 3.67 26.67 -10.38
C GLN A 199 5.18 26.49 -10.43
N ARG A 200 5.66 25.29 -10.05
CA ARG A 200 7.09 25.01 -9.92
C ARG A 200 7.90 25.27 -11.19
N GLY A 201 7.34 25.03 -12.37
CA GLY A 201 8.05 25.18 -13.65
C GLY A 201 8.52 26.61 -13.96
N GLY A 202 7.81 27.63 -13.48
CA GLY A 202 8.19 29.04 -13.62
C GLY A 202 8.68 29.69 -12.33
N ASP A 203 8.49 29.02 -11.19
CA ASP A 203 8.82 29.54 -9.87
C ASP A 203 9.51 28.47 -9.01
N PRO A 204 10.85 28.54 -8.88
CA PRO A 204 11.63 27.60 -8.09
C PRO A 204 11.26 27.54 -6.61
N LEU A 205 10.64 28.59 -6.06
CA LEU A 205 10.28 28.68 -4.64
C LEU A 205 8.88 28.12 -4.34
N CYS A 206 8.04 27.91 -5.35
CA CYS A 206 6.66 27.45 -5.17
C CYS A 206 6.62 26.06 -4.54
N PRO A 207 6.14 25.87 -3.29
CA PRO A 207 6.24 24.59 -2.56
C PRO A 207 5.24 23.51 -3.02
N ILE A 208 4.53 23.75 -4.13
CA ILE A 208 3.52 22.86 -4.71
C ILE A 208 4.09 22.17 -5.94
N PHE A 209 4.02 20.85 -5.96
CA PHE A 209 4.59 20.01 -7.00
C PHE A 209 3.51 19.17 -7.67
N ARG A 210 3.53 19.09 -8.99
CA ARG A 210 2.72 18.12 -9.74
C ARG A 210 3.45 16.78 -9.80
N LEU A 211 2.73 15.69 -9.52
CA LEU A 211 3.35 14.35 -9.41
C LEU A 211 4.05 13.91 -10.70
N GLY A 212 3.43 14.15 -11.87
CA GLY A 212 4.05 13.84 -13.16
C GLY A 212 5.36 14.60 -13.41
N ASP A 213 5.47 15.84 -12.92
CA ASP A 213 6.70 16.63 -13.07
C ASP A 213 7.81 16.10 -12.17
N VAL A 214 7.49 15.73 -10.92
CA VAL A 214 8.45 15.09 -9.99
C VAL A 214 9.00 13.79 -10.57
N VAL A 215 8.12 12.92 -11.09
CA VAL A 215 8.51 11.65 -11.71
C VAL A 215 9.37 11.87 -12.96
N ARG A 216 8.99 12.85 -13.80
CA ARG A 216 9.76 13.21 -15.00
C ARG A 216 11.15 13.77 -14.66
N GLU A 217 11.26 14.62 -13.64
CA GLU A 217 12.54 15.17 -13.15
C GLU A 217 13.49 14.08 -12.61
N ALA A 218 12.94 13.01 -12.03
CA ALA A 218 13.74 11.83 -11.65
C ALA A 218 14.29 11.07 -12.88
N GLY A 219 13.67 11.23 -14.05
CA GLY A 219 14.00 10.52 -15.29
C GLY A 219 13.11 9.31 -15.57
N GLU A 220 11.96 9.22 -14.90
CA GLU A 220 11.02 8.10 -14.98
C GLU A 220 9.74 8.52 -15.73
N LYS A 221 8.90 7.53 -16.07
CA LYS A 221 7.58 7.77 -16.69
C LYS A 221 6.45 7.37 -15.75
N PHE A 222 5.56 8.32 -15.48
CA PHE A 222 4.44 8.11 -14.55
C PHE A 222 3.54 6.94 -14.98
N SER A 223 3.24 6.83 -16.27
CA SER A 223 2.38 5.77 -16.82
C SER A 223 2.93 4.36 -16.63
N GLU A 224 4.26 4.20 -16.61
CA GLU A 224 4.93 2.92 -16.39
C GLU A 224 4.96 2.59 -14.89
N MET A 225 5.36 3.57 -14.06
CA MET A 225 5.38 3.45 -12.59
C MET A 225 4.00 3.16 -11.99
N ALA A 226 2.94 3.74 -12.57
CA ALA A 226 1.58 3.66 -12.07
C ALA A 226 0.97 2.24 -12.13
N VAL A 227 1.60 1.28 -12.83
CA VAL A 227 1.05 -0.06 -13.07
C VAL A 227 1.62 -1.13 -12.15
N GLU A 228 2.92 -1.10 -11.84
CA GLU A 228 3.62 -2.24 -11.21
C GLU A 228 4.16 -1.98 -9.80
N LEU A 229 4.23 -0.72 -9.35
CA LEU A 229 4.76 -0.39 -8.03
C LEU A 229 3.65 -0.52 -6.97
N GLY A 230 3.72 -1.48 -6.06
CA GLY A 230 2.67 -1.69 -5.05
C GLY A 230 3.17 -2.27 -3.74
N ILE A 231 2.50 -1.89 -2.66
CA ILE A 231 2.65 -2.48 -1.33
C ILE A 231 1.47 -3.43 -1.12
N LYS A 232 1.74 -4.67 -0.70
CA LYS A 232 0.69 -5.65 -0.41
C LYS A 232 0.27 -5.54 1.06
N TYR A 233 -0.98 -5.19 1.32
CA TYR A 233 -1.58 -5.30 2.64
C TYR A 233 -2.58 -6.46 2.63
N CYS A 234 -2.37 -7.48 3.47
CA CYS A 234 -3.30 -8.60 3.66
C CYS A 234 -3.46 -8.95 5.13
#